data_AF-U5CM44-F1
#
_entry.id   AF-U5CM44-F1
#
_cell.length_a   1.000
_cell.length_b   1.000
_cell.length_c   1.000
_cell.angle_alpha   90.00
_cell.angle_beta   90.00
_cell.angle_gamma   90.00
#
_symmetry.space_group_name_H-M   'P 1'
#
loop_
_entity.id
_entity.type
_entity.pdbx_description
1 polymer ?
#
loop_
_entity_poly.entity_id
_entity_poly.type
_entity_poly.pdbx_seq_one_letter_code
_entity_poly.pdbx_strand_id
1 'polypeptide(L)'
;MFLKVTKAGGYEYAKIVHNYRENGKIKQKVLLNLGRIDELKNDPSFINLVDKLQKIFLSSSEGTGSIKLFPEDVSEGIIKNWGYIVYRKLWEELEIGKFLKQYISQNSRIKFDIDKVAFLMTAQRLIQPVSKLQTYYRKNRYFGFEEDIDLNQLYGGLDILAQIKEDLELYLYHKNRDLFNMVVDVVFYDVTTFYFESIKQDDLRDFGFSKD
;
A
#
# COMPACT_ATOMS: atom_id res chain seq x y z
N MET A 1 -31.89 -18.50 -25.97
CA MET A 1 -32.85 -18.32 -24.87
C MET A 1 -32.12 -17.62 -23.75
N PHE A 2 -32.73 -16.67 -23.05
CA PHE A 2 -32.06 -15.94 -21.97
C PHE A 2 -33.07 -15.45 -20.92
N LEU A 3 -32.57 -15.11 -19.73
CA LEU A 3 -33.36 -14.51 -18.67
C LEU A 3 -33.56 -13.01 -18.97
N LYS A 4 -34.80 -12.55 -18.96
CA LYS A 4 -35.17 -11.14 -19.13
C LYS A 4 -35.89 -10.65 -17.89
N VAL A 5 -35.44 -9.51 -17.37
CA VAL A 5 -36.13 -8.80 -16.30
C VAL A 5 -37.01 -7.71 -16.90
N THR A 6 -38.28 -7.65 -16.48
CA THR A 6 -39.23 -6.62 -16.91
C THR A 6 -39.85 -5.93 -15.70
N LYS A 7 -39.98 -4.61 -15.76
CA LYS A 7 -40.62 -3.80 -14.71
C LYS A 7 -42.11 -3.61 -15.00
N ALA A 8 -42.96 -3.87 -14.01
CA ALA A 8 -44.40 -3.63 -14.11
C ALA A 8 -44.97 -3.33 -12.72
N GLY A 9 -45.75 -2.24 -12.60
CA GLY A 9 -46.42 -1.88 -11.34
C GLY A 9 -45.50 -1.67 -10.15
N GLY A 10 -44.27 -1.18 -10.37
CA GLY A 10 -43.27 -0.98 -9.32
C GLY A 10 -42.43 -2.21 -8.97
N TYR A 11 -42.75 -3.39 -9.52
CA TYR A 11 -42.04 -4.64 -9.26
C TYR A 11 -41.25 -5.14 -10.47
N GLU A 12 -40.24 -5.97 -10.21
CA GLU A 12 -39.42 -6.60 -11.24
C GLU A 12 -39.79 -8.07 -11.41
N TYR A 13 -39.97 -8.51 -12.66
CA TYR A 13 -40.36 -9.87 -13.00
C TYR A 13 -39.32 -10.55 -13.86
N ALA A 14 -38.98 -11.80 -13.53
CA ALA A 14 -38.07 -12.65 -14.28
C ALA A 14 -38.84 -13.51 -15.30
N LYS A 15 -38.34 -13.57 -16.53
CA LYS A 15 -38.92 -14.35 -17.63
C LYS A 15 -37.82 -15.05 -18.43
N ILE A 16 -38.09 -16.25 -18.91
CA ILE A 16 -37.24 -16.92 -19.88
C ILE A 16 -37.79 -16.62 -21.27
N VAL A 17 -36.97 -15.99 -22.11
CA VAL A 17 -37.37 -15.56 -23.46
C VAL A 17 -36.46 -16.13 -24.53
N HIS A 18 -37.00 -16.29 -25.73
CA HIS A 18 -36.26 -16.70 -26.92
C HIS A 18 -36.54 -15.74 -28.07
N ASN A 19 -35.48 -15.25 -28.71
CA ASN A 19 -35.58 -14.40 -29.89
C ASN A 19 -35.75 -15.27 -31.13
N TYR A 20 -36.70 -14.94 -31.99
CA TYR A 20 -36.90 -15.56 -33.29
C TYR A 20 -37.08 -14.49 -34.38
N ARG A 21 -36.89 -14.85 -35.65
CA ARG A 21 -37.12 -13.95 -36.77
C ARG A 21 -38.44 -14.29 -37.45
N GLU A 22 -39.24 -13.27 -37.72
CA GLU A 22 -40.48 -13.38 -38.50
C GLU A 22 -40.54 -12.18 -39.44
N ASN A 23 -40.66 -12.44 -40.75
CA ASN A 23 -40.69 -11.41 -41.80
C ASN A 23 -39.52 -10.38 -41.69
N GLY A 24 -38.30 -10.88 -41.48
CA GLY A 24 -37.08 -10.07 -41.40
C GLY A 24 -36.91 -9.26 -40.10
N LYS A 25 -37.90 -9.26 -39.19
CA LYS A 25 -37.82 -8.58 -37.89
C LYS A 25 -37.55 -9.57 -36.77
N ILE A 26 -36.71 -9.18 -35.80
CA ILE A 26 -36.47 -9.96 -34.58
C ILE A 26 -37.65 -9.74 -33.63
N LYS A 27 -38.36 -10.82 -33.29
CA LYS A 27 -39.41 -10.84 -32.28
C LYS A 27 -38.99 -11.68 -31.08
N GLN A 28 -39.62 -11.38 -29.94
CA GLN A 28 -39.39 -12.09 -28.68
C GLN A 28 -40.59 -12.96 -28.34
N LYS A 29 -40.34 -14.24 -28.10
CA LYS A 29 -41.33 -15.17 -27.53
C LYS A 29 -40.98 -15.40 -26.07
N VAL A 30 -41.95 -15.17 -25.17
CA VAL A 30 -41.83 -15.56 -23.77
C VAL A 30 -42.08 -17.06 -23.68
N LEU A 31 -41.09 -17.80 -23.19
CA LEU A 31 -41.17 -19.25 -23.00
C LEU A 31 -41.70 -19.60 -21.61
N LEU A 32 -41.26 -18.86 -20.59
CA LEU A 32 -41.68 -19.07 -19.21
C LEU A 32 -41.69 -17.74 -18.45
N ASN A 33 -42.71 -17.54 -17.61
CA ASN A 33 -42.71 -16.48 -16.61
C ASN A 33 -42.30 -17.11 -15.28
N LEU A 34 -41.19 -16.66 -14.70
CA LEU A 34 -40.70 -17.18 -13.42
C LEU A 34 -41.37 -16.47 -12.23
N GLY A 35 -41.83 -15.24 -12.42
CA GLY A 35 -42.54 -14.48 -11.39
C GLY A 35 -41.75 -13.27 -10.90
N ARG A 36 -42.16 -12.76 -9.75
CA ARG A 36 -41.60 -11.57 -9.11
C ARG A 36 -40.24 -11.86 -8.48
N ILE A 37 -39.24 -11.03 -8.77
CA ILE A 37 -37.86 -11.27 -8.35
C ILE A 37 -37.70 -11.20 -6.84
N ASP A 38 -38.42 -10.31 -6.17
CA ASP A 38 -38.42 -10.17 -4.71
C ASP A 38 -39.00 -11.41 -4.01
N GLU A 39 -40.05 -12.00 -4.55
CA GLU A 39 -40.62 -13.25 -4.04
C GLU A 39 -39.68 -14.44 -4.31
N LEU A 40 -39.14 -14.54 -5.53
CA LEU A 40 -38.22 -15.61 -5.92
C LEU A 40 -36.92 -15.62 -5.12
N LYS A 41 -36.40 -14.45 -4.74
CA LYS A 41 -35.21 -14.33 -3.88
C LYS A 41 -35.46 -14.82 -2.45
N ASN A 42 -36.70 -14.81 -2.00
CA ASN A 42 -37.08 -15.21 -0.64
C ASN A 42 -37.70 -16.61 -0.59
N ASP A 43 -37.90 -17.28 -1.73
CA ASP A 43 -38.42 -18.65 -1.81
C ASP A 43 -37.26 -19.67 -1.69
N PRO A 44 -37.17 -20.43 -0.58
CA PRO A 44 -36.11 -21.42 -0.37
C PRO A 44 -36.11 -22.53 -1.43
N SER A 45 -37.28 -22.87 -1.99
CA SER A 45 -37.39 -23.92 -3.01
C SER A 45 -36.80 -23.47 -4.34
N PHE A 46 -37.02 -22.20 -4.71
CA PHE A 46 -36.46 -21.62 -5.91
C PHE A 46 -34.94 -21.42 -5.80
N ILE A 47 -34.45 -20.99 -4.63
CA ILE A 47 -33.00 -20.91 -4.35
C ILE A 47 -32.35 -22.29 -4.53
N ASN A 48 -32.92 -23.33 -3.93
CA ASN A 48 -32.40 -24.71 -4.04
C ASN A 48 -32.41 -25.22 -5.49
N LEU A 49 -33.42 -24.85 -6.29
CA LEU A 49 -33.46 -25.15 -7.72
C LEU A 49 -32.28 -24.49 -8.46
N VAL A 50 -32.03 -23.20 -8.21
CA VAL A 50 -30.91 -22.47 -8.82
C VAL A 50 -29.58 -23.10 -8.42
N ASP A 51 -29.39 -23.42 -7.14
CA ASP A 51 -28.17 -24.08 -6.64
C ASP A 51 -27.95 -25.45 -7.29
N LYS A 52 -29.00 -26.26 -7.45
CA LYS A 52 -28.90 -27.56 -8.12
C LYS A 52 -28.56 -27.40 -9.59
N LEU A 53 -29.19 -26.47 -10.29
CA LEU A 53 -28.86 -26.16 -11.68
C LEU A 53 -27.40 -25.72 -11.79
N GLN A 54 -26.96 -24.82 -10.92
CA GLN A 54 -25.58 -24.36 -10.87
C GLN A 54 -24.61 -25.52 -10.63
N LYS A 55 -24.90 -26.41 -9.67
CA LYS A 55 -24.10 -27.62 -9.45
C LYS A 55 -24.08 -28.51 -10.68
N ILE A 56 -25.21 -28.80 -11.32
CA ILE A 56 -25.27 -29.67 -12.52
C ILE A 56 -24.42 -29.11 -13.66
N PHE A 57 -24.49 -27.80 -13.92
CA PHE A 57 -23.76 -27.18 -15.03
C PHE A 57 -22.31 -26.77 -14.70
N LEU A 58 -21.95 -26.67 -13.41
CA LEU A 58 -20.58 -26.40 -12.97
C LEU A 58 -19.82 -27.66 -12.53
N SER A 59 -20.49 -28.79 -12.28
CA SER A 59 -19.86 -30.05 -11.84
C SER A 59 -19.27 -30.88 -12.98
N SER A 60 -19.55 -30.55 -14.24
CA SER A 60 -18.91 -31.18 -15.41
C SER A 60 -17.49 -30.68 -15.69
N SER A 61 -16.87 -29.94 -14.77
CA SER A 61 -15.42 -29.71 -14.74
C SER A 61 -14.81 -30.42 -13.54
N GLU A 62 -14.77 -31.75 -13.59
CA GLU A 62 -13.86 -32.53 -12.77
C GLU A 62 -12.42 -32.29 -13.28
N GLY A 63 -11.57 -31.76 -12.40
CA GLY A 63 -10.13 -31.55 -12.65
C GLY A 63 -9.77 -30.11 -13.01
N THR A 64 -9.13 -29.41 -12.07
CA THR A 64 -8.54 -28.07 -12.27
C THR A 64 -9.50 -27.02 -12.83
N GLY A 65 -10.54 -26.66 -12.07
CA GLY A 65 -11.38 -25.53 -12.42
C GLY A 65 -10.55 -24.24 -12.40
N SER A 66 -10.18 -23.75 -13.58
CA SER A 66 -9.67 -22.40 -13.76
C SER A 66 -10.60 -21.44 -13.01
N ILE A 67 -10.07 -20.73 -12.01
CA ILE A 67 -10.79 -19.63 -11.36
C ILE A 67 -11.34 -18.77 -12.49
N LYS A 68 -12.67 -18.72 -12.66
CA LYS A 68 -13.30 -17.80 -13.60
C LYS A 68 -13.20 -16.41 -12.97
N LEU A 69 -12.05 -15.79 -13.14
CA LEU A 69 -11.83 -14.39 -12.82
C LEU A 69 -12.66 -13.57 -13.82
N PHE A 70 -13.65 -12.85 -13.31
CA PHE A 70 -14.30 -11.81 -14.10
C PHE A 70 -13.35 -10.60 -14.19
N PRO A 71 -13.42 -9.76 -15.24
CA PRO A 71 -12.61 -8.55 -15.31
C PRO A 71 -12.78 -7.63 -14.08
N GLU A 72 -13.93 -7.72 -13.40
CA GLU A 72 -14.19 -7.02 -12.14
C GLU A 72 -13.43 -7.62 -10.93
N ASP A 73 -13.02 -8.90 -11.00
CA ASP A 73 -12.27 -9.60 -9.95
C ASP A 73 -10.75 -9.40 -10.05
N VAL A 74 -10.29 -8.78 -11.15
CA VAL A 74 -8.87 -8.58 -11.44
C VAL A 74 -8.58 -7.08 -11.45
N SER A 75 -7.86 -6.62 -10.43
CA SER A 75 -7.25 -5.30 -10.45
C SER A 75 -5.82 -5.37 -11.02
N GLU A 76 -5.27 -4.23 -11.40
CA GLU A 76 -3.83 -4.15 -11.65
C GLU A 76 -3.07 -4.61 -10.40
N GLY A 77 -2.17 -5.59 -10.58
CA GLY A 77 -1.34 -6.08 -9.49
C GLY A 77 -0.44 -4.98 -8.95
N ILE A 78 -0.63 -4.60 -7.70
CA ILE A 78 0.24 -3.62 -7.04
C ILE A 78 1.46 -4.36 -6.49
N ILE A 79 2.62 -4.13 -7.09
CA ILE A 79 3.89 -4.66 -6.56
C ILE A 79 4.31 -3.82 -5.36
N LYS A 80 4.46 -4.46 -4.21
CA LYS A 80 4.97 -3.85 -2.97
C LYS A 80 6.37 -4.36 -2.66
N ASN A 81 7.22 -3.48 -2.15
CA ASN A 81 8.57 -3.77 -1.68
C ASN A 81 8.51 -4.24 -0.22
N TRP A 82 9.10 -5.42 0.02
CA TRP A 82 9.17 -6.05 1.34
C TRP A 82 10.59 -6.02 1.95
N GLY A 83 11.60 -5.66 1.16
CA GLY A 83 13.01 -5.69 1.58
C GLY A 83 13.35 -4.75 2.73
N TYR A 84 12.50 -3.76 3.00
CA TYR A 84 12.68 -2.83 4.12
C TYR A 84 12.61 -3.51 5.50
N ILE A 85 12.06 -4.72 5.61
CA ILE A 85 11.92 -5.44 6.89
C ILE A 85 13.28 -5.70 7.55
N VAL A 86 14.34 -5.96 6.77
CA VAL A 86 15.68 -6.14 7.32
C VAL A 86 16.13 -4.87 8.05
N TYR A 87 15.93 -3.71 7.43
CA TYR A 87 16.23 -2.43 8.06
C TYR A 87 15.29 -2.12 9.23
N ARG A 88 14.03 -2.56 9.19
CA ARG A 88 13.11 -2.44 10.32
C ARG A 88 13.63 -3.19 11.53
N LYS A 89 14.11 -4.42 11.34
CA LYS A 89 14.71 -5.22 12.40
C LYS A 89 15.94 -4.53 12.99
N LEU A 90 16.84 -4.01 12.16
CA LEU A 90 18.00 -3.23 12.64
C LEU A 90 17.59 -1.98 13.41
N TRP A 91 16.57 -1.26 12.92
CA TRP A 91 16.04 -0.07 13.61
C TRP A 91 15.48 -0.39 14.99
N GLU A 92 14.84 -1.55 15.13
CA GLU A 92 14.32 -2.08 16.40
C GLU A 92 15.44 -2.55 17.34
N GLU A 93 16.44 -3.28 16.82
CA GLU A 93 17.61 -3.73 17.59
C GLU A 93 18.43 -2.54 18.14
N LEU A 94 18.57 -1.48 17.35
CA LEU A 94 19.20 -0.23 17.75
C LEU A 94 18.31 0.65 18.65
N GLU A 95 17.06 0.23 18.89
CA GLU A 95 16.06 0.95 19.69
C GLU A 95 15.85 2.42 19.28
N ILE A 96 16.08 2.78 18.00
CA ILE A 96 15.98 4.17 17.52
C ILE A 96 14.56 4.73 17.75
N GLY A 97 13.53 3.92 17.47
CA GLY A 97 12.14 4.33 17.68
C GLY A 97 11.81 4.64 19.13
N LYS A 98 12.47 3.99 20.09
CA LYS A 98 12.30 4.27 21.54
C LYS A 98 12.89 5.63 21.91
N PHE A 99 14.10 5.92 21.43
CA PHE A 99 14.73 7.24 21.59
C PHE A 99 13.83 8.35 21.02
N LEU A 100 13.35 8.16 19.80
CA LEU A 100 12.49 9.14 19.11
C LEU A 100 11.15 9.37 19.84
N LYS A 101 10.51 8.31 20.33
CA LYS A 101 9.27 8.41 21.13
C LYS A 101 9.52 9.14 22.45
N GLN A 102 10.65 8.88 23.11
CA GLN A 102 11.02 9.59 24.33
C GLN A 102 11.23 11.09 24.06
N TYR A 103 11.91 11.44 22.98
CA TYR A 103 12.12 12.84 22.60
C TYR A 103 10.79 13.56 22.31
N ILE A 104 9.87 12.95 21.55
CA ILE A 104 8.54 13.54 21.29
C ILE A 104 7.76 13.74 22.59
N SER A 105 7.82 12.79 23.52
CA SER A 105 7.06 12.88 24.77
C SER A 105 7.41 14.12 25.60
N GLN A 106 8.63 14.63 25.42
CA GLN A 106 9.13 15.85 26.07
C GLN A 106 8.85 17.11 25.24
N ASN A 107 8.41 16.96 23.99
CA ASN A 107 8.27 18.03 23.00
C ASN A 107 6.86 18.03 22.37
N SER A 108 5.88 18.54 23.11
CA SER A 108 4.45 18.57 22.74
C SER A 108 4.10 19.35 21.46
N ARG A 109 5.06 20.09 20.89
CA ARG A 109 4.88 20.83 19.62
C ARG A 109 4.91 19.92 18.39
N ILE A 110 5.50 18.73 18.50
CA ILE A 110 5.59 17.75 17.41
C ILE A 110 4.27 16.99 17.33
N LYS A 111 3.55 17.14 16.21
CA LYS A 111 2.18 16.60 16.02
C LYS A 111 2.11 15.42 15.05
N PHE A 112 3.24 14.79 14.76
CA PHE A 112 3.30 13.64 13.85
C PHE A 112 4.27 12.58 14.38
N ASP A 113 4.16 11.37 13.85
CA ASP A 113 4.99 10.24 14.25
C ASP A 113 6.39 10.34 13.61
N ILE A 114 7.35 10.91 14.35
CA ILE A 114 8.72 11.08 13.86
C ILE A 114 9.42 9.74 13.64
N ASP A 115 9.09 8.69 14.40
CA ASP A 115 9.71 7.37 14.27
C ASP A 115 9.38 6.79 12.88
N LYS A 116 8.10 6.86 12.49
CA LYS A 116 7.67 6.44 11.16
C LYS A 116 8.28 7.28 10.04
N VAL A 117 8.27 8.61 10.19
CA VAL A 117 8.83 9.54 9.20
C VAL A 117 10.33 9.32 9.00
N ALA A 118 11.09 9.26 10.10
CA ALA A 118 12.53 9.04 10.07
C ALA A 118 12.86 7.67 9.47
N PHE A 119 12.11 6.63 9.85
CA PHE A 119 12.31 5.30 9.29
C PHE A 119 12.01 5.25 7.79
N LEU A 120 10.90 5.85 7.31
CA LEU A 120 10.59 5.88 5.88
C LEU A 120 11.72 6.53 5.07
N MET A 121 12.24 7.67 5.54
CA MET A 121 13.35 8.35 4.88
C MET A 121 14.63 7.49 4.89
N THR A 122 14.89 6.79 5.99
CA THR A 122 16.05 5.89 6.13
C THR A 122 15.93 4.68 5.20
N ALA A 123 14.81 3.97 5.23
CA ALA A 123 14.54 2.83 4.37
C ALA A 123 14.62 3.23 2.89
N GLN A 124 14.06 4.38 2.52
CA GLN A 124 14.16 4.89 1.14
C GLN A 124 15.62 5.18 0.76
N ARG A 125 16.41 5.80 1.66
CA ARG A 125 17.82 6.11 1.40
C ARG A 125 18.66 4.85 1.18
N LEU A 126 18.40 3.79 1.94
CA LEU A 126 19.14 2.53 1.87
C LEU A 126 18.74 1.67 0.66
N ILE A 127 17.44 1.63 0.32
CA ILE A 127 16.93 0.76 -0.75
C ILE A 127 17.02 1.42 -2.11
N GLN A 128 16.57 2.66 -2.22
CA GLN A 128 16.50 3.38 -3.50
C GLN A 128 16.64 4.88 -3.25
N PRO A 129 17.88 5.40 -3.14
CA PRO A 129 18.11 6.79 -2.77
C PRO A 129 17.46 7.75 -3.78
N VAL A 130 16.58 8.61 -3.29
CA VAL A 130 15.86 9.64 -4.05
C VAL A 130 15.62 10.88 -3.18
N SER A 131 15.13 11.97 -3.79
CA SER A 131 14.75 13.18 -3.06
C SER A 131 13.57 12.94 -2.10
N LYS A 132 13.39 13.79 -1.09
CA LYS A 132 12.27 13.68 -0.13
C LYS A 132 10.91 13.81 -0.80
N LEU A 133 10.79 14.69 -1.80
CA LEU A 133 9.62 14.79 -2.66
C LEU A 133 9.33 13.44 -3.36
N GLN A 134 10.36 12.81 -3.91
CA GLN A 134 10.19 11.52 -4.58
C GLN A 134 9.90 10.38 -3.58
N THR A 135 10.45 10.44 -2.35
CA THR A 135 10.09 9.55 -1.25
C THR A 135 8.60 9.65 -0.94
N TYR A 136 8.05 10.87 -0.82
CA TYR A 136 6.62 11.09 -0.58
C TYR A 136 5.75 10.43 -1.64
N TYR A 137 6.06 10.63 -2.93
CA TYR A 137 5.31 9.98 -4.01
C TYR A 137 5.47 8.45 -4.05
N ARG A 138 6.52 7.91 -3.44
CA ARG A 138 6.83 6.47 -3.44
C ARG A 138 6.51 5.78 -2.12
N LYS A 139 6.04 6.48 -1.09
CA LYS A 139 5.81 5.92 0.25
C LYS A 139 4.95 4.65 0.24
N ASN A 140 3.93 4.63 -0.63
CA ASN A 140 3.02 3.50 -0.80
C ASN A 140 3.64 2.29 -1.52
N ARG A 141 4.92 2.33 -1.92
CA ARG A 141 5.61 1.18 -2.50
C ARG A 141 5.97 0.14 -1.46
N TYR A 142 6.12 0.49 -0.20
CA TYR A 142 6.48 -0.46 0.85
C TYR A 142 5.23 -1.18 1.36
N PHE A 143 5.30 -2.51 1.47
CA PHE A 143 4.21 -3.31 2.04
C PHE A 143 3.99 -2.93 3.51
N GLY A 144 2.76 -2.83 4.00
CA GLY A 144 2.50 -2.46 5.41
C GLY A 144 2.89 -1.03 5.79
N PHE A 145 3.24 -0.19 4.82
CA PHE A 145 3.51 1.24 4.96
C PHE A 145 2.37 2.02 4.29
N GLU A 146 1.16 1.84 4.83
CA GLU A 146 -0.10 2.32 4.23
C GLU A 146 -0.60 3.61 4.88
N GLU A 147 0.27 4.30 5.60
CA GLU A 147 -0.08 5.50 6.37
C GLU A 147 0.09 6.79 5.57
N ASP A 148 -0.77 7.77 5.88
CA ASP A 148 -0.72 9.11 5.32
C ASP A 148 0.39 9.95 5.97
N ILE A 149 1.62 9.75 5.48
CA ILE A 149 2.73 10.67 5.75
C ILE A 149 2.64 11.84 4.77
N ASP A 150 2.53 13.05 5.30
CA ASP A 150 2.52 14.28 4.51
C ASP A 150 3.94 14.71 4.10
N LEU A 151 4.07 15.44 2.98
CA LEU A 151 5.35 15.94 2.52
C LEU A 151 5.99 16.89 3.55
N ASN A 152 5.20 17.73 4.22
CA ASN A 152 5.71 18.66 5.23
C ASN A 152 6.24 17.92 6.46
N GLN A 153 5.67 16.74 6.79
CA GLN A 153 6.19 15.91 7.87
C GLN A 153 7.58 15.36 7.54
N LEU A 154 7.86 15.00 6.27
CA LEU A 154 9.20 14.59 5.86
C LEU A 154 10.22 15.72 6.06
N TYR A 155 9.89 16.94 5.64
CA TYR A 155 10.79 18.09 5.79
C TYR A 155 10.95 18.52 7.24
N GLY A 156 9.85 18.72 7.98
CA GLY A 156 9.92 19.05 9.40
C GLY A 156 10.58 17.94 10.24
N GLY A 157 10.49 16.69 9.78
CA GLY A 157 11.22 15.58 10.38
C GLY A 157 12.74 15.72 10.22
N LEU A 158 13.24 16.28 9.11
CA LEU A 158 14.66 16.58 8.96
C LEU A 158 15.13 17.65 9.93
N ASP A 159 14.34 18.70 10.16
CA ASP A 159 14.68 19.76 11.12
C ASP A 159 14.80 19.19 12.54
N ILE A 160 13.86 18.32 12.92
CA ILE A 160 13.92 17.62 14.21
C ILE A 160 15.16 16.73 14.28
N LEU A 161 15.42 15.91 13.26
CA LEU A 161 16.58 15.01 13.23
C LEU A 161 17.90 15.78 13.30
N ALA A 162 17.98 16.95 12.66
CA ALA A 162 19.14 17.82 12.74
C ALA A 162 19.35 18.35 14.17
N GLN A 163 18.27 18.74 14.86
CA GLN A 163 18.31 19.21 16.23
C GLN A 163 18.78 18.12 17.22
N ILE A 164 18.35 16.87 17.04
CA ILE A 164 18.65 15.75 17.97
C ILE A 164 19.86 14.92 17.55
N LYS A 165 20.60 15.35 16.52
CA LYS A 165 21.64 14.55 15.88
C LYS A 165 22.66 14.03 16.89
N GLU A 166 23.26 14.93 17.67
CA GLU A 166 24.33 14.61 18.60
C GLU A 166 23.86 13.66 19.72
N ASP A 167 22.67 13.91 20.27
CA ASP A 167 22.06 13.06 21.29
C ASP A 167 21.76 11.66 20.76
N LEU A 168 21.28 11.55 19.52
CA LEU A 168 21.00 10.28 18.86
C LEU A 168 22.30 9.50 18.58
N GLU A 169 23.36 10.18 18.09
CA GLU A 169 24.67 9.56 17.87
C GLU A 169 25.25 9.01 19.17
N LEU A 170 25.17 9.77 20.26
CA LEU A 170 25.63 9.35 21.58
C LEU A 170 24.80 8.18 22.13
N TYR A 171 23.47 8.22 21.95
CA TYR A 171 22.57 7.14 22.31
C TYR A 171 22.96 5.83 21.61
N LEU A 172 23.17 5.87 20.29
CA LEU A 172 23.56 4.72 19.49
C LEU A 172 24.94 4.19 19.88
N TYR A 173 25.90 5.09 20.15
CA TYR A 173 27.22 4.71 20.65
C TYR A 173 27.12 3.93 21.97
N HIS A 174 26.37 4.43 22.94
CA HIS A 174 26.17 3.75 24.22
C HIS A 174 25.39 2.44 24.08
N LYS A 175 24.45 2.35 23.13
CA LYS A 175 23.71 1.12 22.87
C LYS A 175 24.60 -0.02 22.38
N ASN A 176 25.60 0.30 21.57
CA ASN A 176 26.52 -0.71 21.03
C ASN A 176 27.74 -0.94 21.94
N ARG A 177 28.02 -0.03 22.89
CA ARG A 177 29.12 -0.13 23.86
C ARG A 177 28.64 -0.75 25.17
N ASP A 178 28.43 -2.07 25.17
CA ASP A 178 28.23 -2.84 26.40
C ASP A 178 29.46 -3.70 26.76
N LEU A 179 29.44 -4.30 27.95
CA LEU A 179 30.54 -5.12 28.50
C LEU A 179 30.87 -6.36 27.64
N PHE A 180 30.00 -6.76 26.71
CA PHE A 180 30.08 -8.02 25.98
C PHE A 180 30.24 -7.83 24.45
N ASN A 181 29.98 -6.63 23.91
CA ASN A 181 29.87 -6.42 22.46
C ASN A 181 31.07 -5.73 21.79
N MET A 182 31.90 -4.92 22.46
CA MET A 182 33.01 -4.23 21.78
C MET A 182 34.29 -4.10 22.62
N VAL A 183 35.34 -4.82 22.21
CA VAL A 183 36.73 -4.43 22.44
C VAL A 183 37.17 -3.63 21.20
N VAL A 184 37.45 -2.34 21.38
CA VAL A 184 37.85 -1.47 20.27
C VAL A 184 39.36 -1.58 20.09
N ASP A 185 39.80 -2.39 19.12
CA ASP A 185 41.22 -2.59 18.80
C ASP A 185 41.70 -1.72 17.63
N VAL A 186 40.85 -1.52 16.61
CA VAL A 186 41.16 -0.75 15.39
C VAL A 186 39.96 0.10 15.01
N VAL A 187 40.19 1.38 14.72
CA VAL A 187 39.17 2.32 14.25
C VAL A 187 39.45 2.68 12.80
N PHE A 188 38.56 2.24 11.90
CA PHE A 188 38.57 2.71 10.52
C PHE A 188 37.76 4.00 10.43
N TYR A 189 38.34 5.04 9.83
CA TYR A 189 37.62 6.27 9.50
C TYR A 189 37.85 6.60 8.03
N ASP A 190 36.80 7.09 7.39
CA ASP A 190 36.84 7.62 6.03
C ASP A 190 36.13 8.98 6.04
N VAL A 191 36.63 9.92 5.23
CA VAL A 191 36.12 11.28 5.17
C VAL A 191 35.40 11.47 3.85
N THR A 192 34.07 11.50 3.90
CA THR A 192 33.25 11.88 2.75
C THR A 192 33.13 13.41 2.67
N THR A 193 33.39 13.96 1.49
CA THR A 193 33.09 15.37 1.20
C THR A 193 31.68 15.45 0.61
N PHE A 194 30.82 16.31 1.16
CA PHE A 194 29.55 16.66 0.55
C PHE A 194 29.72 17.98 -0.21
N TYR A 195 29.33 18.01 -1.48
CA TYR A 195 29.23 19.24 -2.26
C TYR A 195 27.85 19.32 -2.91
N PHE A 196 27.45 20.53 -3.25
CA PHE A 196 26.28 20.81 -4.06
C PHE A 196 26.62 21.97 -4.98
N GLU A 197 25.94 22.06 -6.10
CA GLU A 197 26.11 23.15 -7.07
C GLU A 197 24.99 24.17 -6.89
N SER A 198 25.36 25.44 -6.87
CA SER A 198 24.42 26.55 -6.80
C SER A 198 25.00 27.74 -7.56
N ILE A 199 24.14 28.48 -8.26
CA ILE A 199 24.49 29.78 -8.85
C ILE A 199 24.21 30.96 -7.90
N LYS A 200 23.72 30.67 -6.69
CA LYS A 200 23.40 31.65 -5.66
C LYS A 200 24.15 31.33 -4.37
N GLN A 201 24.83 32.34 -3.85
CA GLN A 201 25.46 32.33 -2.53
C GLN A 201 24.41 32.72 -1.46
N ASP A 202 24.49 32.12 -0.29
CA ASP A 202 23.72 32.52 0.91
C ASP A 202 24.44 32.07 2.19
N ASP A 203 23.77 32.16 3.34
CA ASP A 203 24.34 31.83 4.66
C ASP A 203 24.86 30.39 4.79
N LEU A 204 24.38 29.47 3.95
CA LEU A 204 24.79 28.06 3.95
C LEU A 204 25.65 27.70 2.73
N ARG A 205 25.60 28.51 1.67
CA ARG A 205 26.18 28.20 0.36
C ARG A 205 27.25 29.21 0.02
N ASP A 206 28.48 28.72 -0.14
CA ASP A 206 29.61 29.52 -0.63
C ASP A 206 30.19 28.92 -1.90
N PHE A 207 30.75 29.76 -2.77
CA PHE A 207 31.46 29.31 -3.96
C PHE A 207 32.82 28.74 -3.56
N GLY A 208 32.93 27.42 -3.54
CA GLY A 208 34.17 26.71 -3.26
C GLY A 208 35.08 26.56 -4.49
N PHE A 209 36.33 26.15 -4.23
CA PHE A 209 37.23 25.69 -5.27
C PHE A 209 36.78 24.31 -5.77
N SER A 210 36.52 24.17 -7.08
CA SER A 210 36.36 22.86 -7.72
C SER A 210 37.67 22.09 -7.58
N LYS A 211 37.60 20.86 -7.09
CA LYS A 211 38.72 19.90 -7.13
C LYS A 211 38.75 19.09 -8.42
N ASP A 212 37.74 19.29 -9.28
CA ASP A 212 37.57 18.69 -10.60
C ASP A 212 37.90 19.72 -11.70
#